data_AF-A0AAW5B9M0-F1
#
_entry.id   AF-A0AAW5B9M0-F1
#
_cell.length_a   1.000
_cell.length_b   1.000
_cell.length_c   1.000
_cell.angle_alpha   90.00
_cell.angle_beta   90.00
_cell.angle_gamma   90.00
#
_symmetry.space_group_name_H-M   'P 1'
#
loop_
_entity.id
_entity.type
_entity.pdbx_description
1 polymer ?
#
loop_
_entity_poly.entity_id
_entity_poly.type
_entity_poly.pdbx_seq_one_letter_code
_entity_poly.pdbx_strand_id
1 'polypeptide(L)' 'MAKKIKKSDMDEQLLDSIFKLENEWKHISSLLEQSIDRPVHAVNREALAQANYLFLLREARHRKVSAMSFR' A
#
# COMPACT_ATOMS: atom_id res chain seq x y z
N MET A 1 -12.27 23.77 -17.27
CA MET A 1 -11.34 24.28 -16.23
C MET A 1 -10.80 23.09 -15.46
N ALA A 2 -9.47 22.90 -15.40
CA ALA A 2 -8.88 21.79 -14.65
C ALA A 2 -9.00 22.05 -13.14
N LYS A 3 -9.53 21.08 -12.37
CA LYS A 3 -9.62 21.17 -10.92
C LYS A 3 -8.19 21.20 -10.36
N LYS A 4 -7.85 22.24 -9.60
CA LYS A 4 -6.53 22.35 -8.96
C LYS A 4 -6.48 21.32 -7.82
N ILE A 5 -5.70 20.26 -8.00
CA ILE A 5 -5.52 19.21 -6.99
C ILE A 5 -4.85 19.85 -5.77
N LYS A 6 -5.45 19.71 -4.59
CA LYS A 6 -4.86 20.21 -3.36
C LYS A 6 -3.86 19.19 -2.82
N LYS A 7 -2.88 19.67 -2.07
CA LYS A 7 -1.91 18.81 -1.39
C LYS A 7 -2.61 17.79 -0.48
N SER A 8 -3.67 18.21 0.22
CA SER A 8 -4.51 17.33 1.05
C SER A 8 -5.05 16.14 0.28
N ASP A 9 -5.53 16.35 -0.95
CA ASP A 9 -6.14 15.31 -1.78
C ASP A 9 -5.11 14.26 -2.19
N MET A 10 -3.85 14.69 -2.42
CA MET A 10 -2.75 13.78 -2.71
C MET A 10 -2.27 13.00 -1.49
N ASP A 11 -2.24 13.65 -0.32
CA ASP A 11 -1.84 13.02 0.93
C ASP A 11 -2.89 11.98 1.38
N GLU A 12 -4.18 12.26 1.15
CA GLU A 12 -5.28 11.31 1.34
C GLU A 12 -5.17 10.12 0.38
N GLN A 13 -4.95 10.36 -0.92
CA GLN A 13 -4.73 9.29 -1.90
C GLN A 13 -3.52 8.42 -1.56
N LEU A 14 -2.45 9.02 -1.02
CA LEU A 14 -1.28 8.28 -0.56
C LEU A 14 -1.64 7.35 0.60
N LEU A 15 -2.35 7.85 1.61
CA LEU A 15 -2.81 7.04 2.75
C LEU A 15 -3.73 5.91 2.29
N ASP A 16 -4.72 6.20 1.44
CA ASP A 16 -5.60 5.18 0.85
C ASP A 16 -4.83 4.10 0.11
N SER A 17 -3.81 4.48 -0.65
CA SER A 17 -2.97 3.55 -1.39
C SER A 17 -2.14 2.66 -0.45
N ILE A 18 -1.64 3.21 0.65
CA ILE A 18 -0.94 2.46 1.70
C ILE A 18 -1.86 1.40 2.31
N PHE A 19 -3.08 1.78 2.71
CA PHE A 19 -4.03 0.84 3.30
C PHE A 19 -4.47 -0.26 2.33
N LYS A 20 -4.68 0.08 1.05
CA LYS A 20 -5.01 -0.90 0.02
C LYS A 20 -3.88 -1.92 -0.18
N LEU A 21 -2.64 -1.46 -0.30
CA LEU A 21 -1.49 -2.35 -0.48
C LEU A 21 -1.22 -3.21 0.76
N GLU A 22 -1.41 -2.65 1.96
CA GLU A 22 -1.30 -3.43 3.20
C GLU A 22 -2.31 -4.58 3.22
N ASN A 23 -3.57 -4.30 2.87
CA ASN A 23 -4.62 -5.31 2.82
C ASN A 23 -4.34 -6.35 1.74
N GLU A 24 -3.91 -5.93 0.54
CA GLU A 24 -3.56 -6.84 -0.55
C GLU A 24 -2.40 -7.76 -0.15
N TRP A 25 -1.32 -7.20 0.39
CA TRP A 25 -0.16 -7.97 0.83
C TRP A 25 -0.56 -8.99 1.90
N LYS A 26 -1.26 -8.56 2.96
CA LYS A 26 -1.71 -9.46 4.04
C LYS A 26 -2.64 -10.55 3.53
N HIS A 27 -3.52 -10.23 2.59
CA HIS A 27 -4.42 -11.20 1.99
C HIS A 27 -3.66 -12.28 1.20
N ILE A 28 -2.69 -11.88 0.36
CA ILE A 28 -1.88 -12.83 -0.42
C ILE A 28 -1.00 -13.67 0.52
N SER A 29 -0.40 -13.05 1.54
CA SER A 29 0.39 -13.74 2.59
C SER A 29 -0.45 -14.83 3.26
N SER A 30 -1.68 -14.51 3.70
CA SER A 30 -2.53 -15.49 4.37
C SER A 30 -2.92 -16.67 3.46
N LEU A 31 -3.16 -16.41 2.17
CA LEU A 31 -3.44 -17.47 1.20
C LEU A 31 -2.21 -18.37 0.99
N LEU A 32 -1.01 -17.80 0.90
CA LEU A 32 0.25 -18.54 0.71
C LEU A 32 0.71 -19.30 1.97
N GLU A 33 0.32 -18.85 3.15
CA GLU A 33 0.54 -19.57 4.42
C GLU A 33 -0.34 -20.81 4.55
N GLN A 34 -1.55 -20.76 3.98
CA GLN A 34 -2.52 -21.86 4.02
C GLN A 34 -2.37 -22.83 2.82
N SER A 35 -1.61 -22.45 1.79
CA SER A 35 -1.45 -23.23 0.58
C SER A 35 -0.36 -24.29 0.70
N ILE A 36 -0.67 -25.51 0.26
CA ILE A 36 0.30 -26.62 0.17
C ILE A 36 1.32 -26.34 -0.94
N ASP A 37 0.85 -25.81 -2.08
CA ASP A 37 1.69 -25.38 -3.18
C ASP A 37 1.83 -23.86 -3.19
N ARG A 38 3.06 -23.36 -3.30
CA ARG A 38 3.35 -21.93 -3.43
C ARG A 38 3.71 -21.61 -4.88
N PRO A 39 2.73 -21.27 -5.73
CA PRO A 39 3.03 -21.02 -7.12
C PRO A 39 3.82 -19.72 -7.25
N VAL A 40 4.82 -19.73 -8.14
CA VAL A 40 5.77 -18.63 -8.33
C VAL A 40 5.08 -17.29 -8.58
N HIS A 41 3.97 -17.27 -9.33
CA HIS A 41 3.22 -16.04 -9.60
C HIS A 41 2.62 -15.41 -8.34
N ALA A 42 2.16 -16.23 -7.38
CA ALA A 42 1.58 -15.74 -6.14
C ALA A 42 2.67 -15.19 -5.20
N VAL A 43 3.80 -15.90 -5.10
CA VAL A 43 4.98 -15.43 -4.34
C VAL A 43 5.51 -14.12 -4.90
N ASN A 44 5.61 -14.00 -6.23
CA ASN A 44 6.05 -12.75 -6.87
C ASN A 44 5.06 -11.61 -6.63
N ARG A 45 3.76 -11.89 -6.64
CA ARG A 45 2.73 -10.89 -6.36
C ARG A 45 2.77 -10.42 -4.91
N GLU A 46 2.97 -11.33 -3.96
CA GLU A 46 3.18 -11.01 -2.55
C GLU A 46 4.38 -10.07 -2.37
N ALA A 47 5.53 -10.44 -2.94
CA ALA A 47 6.76 -9.66 -2.85
C ALA A 47 6.60 -8.26 -3.47
N LEU A 48 5.90 -8.16 -4.61
CA LEU A 48 5.63 -6.87 -5.25
C LEU A 48 4.70 -5.99 -4.40
N ALA A 49 3.63 -6.55 -3.85
CA ALA A 49 2.71 -5.82 -2.96
C ALA A 49 3.46 -5.30 -1.71
N GLN A 50 4.30 -6.14 -1.11
CA GLN A 50 5.13 -5.77 0.04
C GLN A 50 6.13 -4.65 -0.32
N ALA A 51 6.83 -4.76 -1.45
CA ALA A 51 7.79 -3.73 -1.89
C ALA A 51 7.10 -2.38 -2.11
N ASN A 52 5.94 -2.38 -2.77
CA ASN A 52 5.16 -1.17 -3.00
C ASN A 52 4.64 -0.55 -1.68
N TYR A 53 4.16 -1.38 -0.75
CA TYR A 53 3.74 -0.93 0.58
C TYR A 53 4.89 -0.23 1.33
N LEU A 54 6.07 -0.86 1.39
CA LEU A 54 7.25 -0.28 2.04
C LEU A 54 7.70 1.01 1.37
N PHE A 55 7.64 1.07 0.04
CA PHE A 55 7.94 2.29 -0.71
C PHE A 55 6.98 3.44 -0.32
N LEU A 56 5.67 3.19 -0.30
CA LEU A 56 4.71 4.24 0.07
C LEU A 56 4.82 4.68 1.54
N LEU A 57 5.19 3.78 2.46
CA LEU A 57 5.49 4.17 3.84
C LEU A 57 6.69 5.13 3.92
N ARG A 58 7.72 4.92 3.10
CA ARG A 58 8.86 5.84 3.01
C ARG A 58 8.41 7.19 2.46
N GLU A 59 7.58 7.20 1.42
CA GLU A 59 7.01 8.43 0.85
C GLU A 59 6.16 9.20 1.87
N ALA A 60 5.30 8.52 2.63
CA ALA A 60 4.50 9.15 3.68
C ALA A 60 5.39 9.80 4.75
N ARG A 61 6.48 9.13 5.15
CA ARG A 61 7.49 9.69 6.07
C ARG A 61 8.16 10.93 5.47
N HIS A 62 8.61 10.87 4.22
CA HIS A 62 9.22 12.02 3.54
C HIS A 62 8.28 13.22 3.45
N ARG A 63 6.98 12.97 3.24
CA ARG A 63 5.94 14.01 3.15
C ARG A 63 5.40 14.45 4.51
N LYS A 64 5.82 13.82 5.60
CA LYS A 64 5.32 14.02 6.97
C LYS A 64 3.80 13.79 7.09
N VAL A 65 3.28 12.82 6.32
CA VAL A 65 1.88 12.40 6.33
C VAL A 65 1.72 11.28 7.34
N SER A 66 0.75 11.45 8.25
CA SER A 66 0.41 10.46 9.28
C SER A 66 -1.09 10.22 9.25
N ALA A 67 -1.50 8.96 9.37
CA ALA A 67 -2.91 8.58 9.50
C ALA A 67 -3.59 9.21 10.74
N MET A 68 -2.82 9.58 11.78
CA MET A 68 -3.36 10.31 12.93
C MET A 68 -3.64 11.79 12.64
N SER A 69 -3.01 12.37 11.61
CA SER A 69 -3.17 13.78 11.25
C SER A 69 -4.39 14.03 10.35
N PHE A 70 -5.05 12.98 9.87
CA PHE A 70 -6.22 13.02 8.99
C PHE A 70 -7.53 12.61 9.69
N ARG A 71 -7.53 12.51 11.03
CA ARG A 71 -8.71 12.26 11.87
C ARG A 71 -9.28 13.54 12.46
#